data_AF-A0A926GYP2-F1
#
_entry.id   AF-A0A926GYP2-F1
#
_cell.length_a   1.000
_cell.length_b   1.000
_cell.length_c   1.000
_cell.angle_alpha   90.00
_cell.angle_beta   90.00
_cell.angle_gamma   90.00
#
_symmetry.space_group_name_H-M   'P 1'
#
loop_
_entity.id
_entity.type
_entity.pdbx_description
1 polymer ?
#
loop_
_entity_poly.entity_id
_entity_poly.type
_entity_poly.pdbx_seq_one_letter_code
_entity_poly.pdbx_strand_id
1 'polypeptide(L)' 'MTATGGTSSSYVTVYPDGATRPTASNLNFSAGETIPNLVVVPVVNGKVDFYNNAGSVNLIADITGYYTGS' A
#
# COMPACT_ATOMS: atom_id res chain seq x y z
N MET A 1 -4.71 -5.66 0.00
CA MET A 1 -4.76 -4.36 -0.70
C MET A 1 -4.79 -4.64 -2.19
N THR A 2 -5.57 -3.86 -2.94
CA THR A 2 -5.72 -4.01 -4.39
C THR A 2 -5.50 -2.64 -5.03
N ALA A 3 -4.63 -2.59 -6.03
CA ALA A 3 -4.47 -1.43 -6.92
C ALA A 3 -5.39 -1.62 -8.13
N THR A 4 -6.12 -0.58 -8.52
CA THR A 4 -6.96 -0.60 -9.72
C THR A 4 -7.04 0.78 -10.38
N GLY A 5 -7.23 0.79 -11.71
CA GLY A 5 -7.39 2.03 -12.48
C GLY A 5 -6.14 2.92 -12.47
N GLY A 6 -4.95 2.32 -12.33
CA GLY A 6 -3.68 3.06 -12.39
C GLY A 6 -3.49 3.77 -13.72
N THR A 7 -3.05 5.02 -13.72
CA THR A 7 -2.86 5.83 -14.94
C THR A 7 -1.45 5.73 -15.54
N SER A 8 -0.52 5.06 -14.86
CA SER A 8 0.87 4.86 -15.31
C SER A 8 1.45 3.63 -14.63
N SER A 9 2.53 3.06 -15.18
CA SER A 9 3.31 2.05 -14.46
C SER A 9 3.91 2.69 -13.21
N SER A 10 3.71 2.05 -12.06
CA SER A 10 4.06 2.61 -10.77
C SER A 10 4.23 1.51 -9.72
N TYR A 11 4.52 1.94 -8.49
CA TYR A 11 4.50 1.08 -7.32
C TYR A 11 3.89 1.80 -6.12
N VAL A 12 3.37 1.00 -5.20
CA VAL A 12 2.88 1.44 -3.89
C VAL A 12 3.82 0.96 -2.80
N THR A 13 4.20 1.87 -1.91
CA THR A 13 4.86 1.57 -0.63
C THR A 13 3.88 1.80 0.50
N VAL A 14 3.77 0.85 1.42
CA VAL A 14 2.92 0.94 2.61
C VAL A 14 3.81 0.87 3.84
N TYR A 15 3.63 1.81 4.76
CA TYR A 15 4.52 1.94 5.93
C TYR A 15 3.77 2.54 7.13
N PRO A 16 4.31 2.40 8.36
CA PRO A 16 3.67 2.95 9.55
C PRO A 16 3.53 4.47 9.48
N ASP A 17 2.41 5.00 9.99
CA ASP A 17 2.19 6.45 10.09
C ASP A 17 3.32 7.13 10.88
N GLY A 18 3.82 8.24 10.34
CA GLY A 18 4.92 9.02 10.91
C GLY A 18 6.32 8.41 10.75
N ALA A 19 6.45 7.22 10.17
CA ALA A 19 7.76 6.65 9.84
C ALA A 19 8.34 7.28 8.56
N THR A 20 9.67 7.25 8.43
CA THR A 20 10.31 7.60 7.15
C THR A 20 9.95 6.55 6.11
N ARG A 21 9.45 7.00 4.95
CA ARG A 21 9.09 6.11 3.85
C ARG A 21 10.28 5.22 3.44
N PRO A 22 10.14 3.88 3.46
CA PRO A 22 11.15 2.97 2.96
C PRO A 22 11.36 3.09 1.45
N THR A 23 12.48 2.57 0.93
CA THR A 23 12.72 2.47 -0.52
C THR A 23 12.08 1.24 -1.15
N ALA A 24 11.55 0.31 -0.34
CA ALA A 24 10.98 -0.94 -0.80
C ALA A 24 9.53 -0.76 -1.28
N SER A 25 9.19 -1.32 -2.43
CA SER A 25 7.81 -1.40 -2.93
C SER A 25 7.06 -2.59 -2.33
N ASN A 26 5.76 -2.44 -2.09
CA ASN A 26 4.85 -3.55 -1.75
C ASN A 26 4.07 -4.07 -2.96
N LEU A 27 3.66 -3.21 -3.89
CA LEU A 27 2.87 -3.62 -5.06
C LEU A 27 3.32 -2.81 -6.28
N ASN A 28 3.73 -3.50 -7.33
CA ASN A 28 4.14 -2.91 -8.61
C ASN A 28 3.06 -3.22 -9.64
N PHE A 29 2.61 -2.23 -10.41
CA PHE A 29 1.54 -2.38 -11.39
C PHE A 29 1.83 -1.57 -12.65
N SER A 30 1.24 -1.99 -13.77
CA SER A 30 1.15 -1.24 -15.02
C SER A 30 -0.15 -0.45 -15.11
N ALA A 31 -0.21 0.52 -16.01
CA ALA A 31 -1.43 1.29 -16.26
C ALA A 31 -2.61 0.36 -16.63
N GLY A 32 -3.79 0.62 -16.04
CA GLY A 32 -5.02 -0.14 -16.27
C GLY A 32 -5.11 -1.49 -15.53
N GLU A 33 -4.04 -1.96 -14.90
CA GLU A 33 -4.07 -3.23 -14.16
C GLU A 33 -4.94 -3.15 -12.90
N THR A 34 -5.56 -4.29 -12.58
CA THR A 34 -6.21 -4.53 -11.28
C THR A 34 -5.54 -5.73 -10.63
N ILE A 35 -4.72 -5.50 -9.63
CA ILE A 35 -3.92 -6.55 -8.99
C ILE A 35 -3.91 -6.43 -7.46
N PRO A 36 -4.04 -7.55 -6.73
CA PRO A 36 -3.97 -7.56 -5.27
C PRO A 36 -2.56 -7.90 -4.75
N ASN A 37 -2.26 -7.44 -3.53
CA ASN A 37 -1.20 -7.98 -2.69
C ASN A 37 -1.61 -7.94 -1.19
N LEU A 38 -1.15 -8.93 -0.42
CA LEU A 38 -1.25 -8.92 1.03
C LEU A 38 -0.07 -8.14 1.62
N VAL A 39 -0.37 -7.18 2.50
CA VAL A 39 0.64 -6.36 3.19
C VAL A 39 0.40 -6.45 4.68
N VAL A 40 1.47 -6.68 5.44
CA VAL A 40 1.49 -6.62 6.91
C VAL A 40 2.36 -5.44 7.30
N VAL A 41 1.80 -4.49 8.06
CA VAL A 41 2.46 -3.25 8.46
C VAL A 41 2.01 -2.87 9.87
N PRO A 42 2.91 -2.36 10.74
CA PRO A 42 2.50 -1.79 12.01
C PRO A 42 1.51 -0.63 11.82
N VAL A 43 0.43 -0.65 12.61
CA VAL A 43 -0.54 0.43 12.68
C VAL A 43 -0.15 1.37 13.81
N VAL A 44 -0.04 2.67 13.54
CA VAL A 44 0.31 3.69 14.54
C VAL A 44 -0.87 4.65 14.66
N ASN A 45 -1.43 4.80 15.86
CA ASN A 45 -2.60 5.65 16.12
C ASN A 45 -3.80 5.37 15.19
N GLY A 46 -4.00 4.12 14.80
CA GLY A 46 -5.07 3.72 13.86
C GLY A 46 -4.81 4.09 12.41
N LYS A 47 -3.58 4.49 12.05
CA LYS A 47 -3.20 4.94 10.71
C LYS A 47 -2.03 4.15 10.14
N VAL A 48 -1.98 4.16 8.82
CA VAL A 48 -0.89 3.67 7.96
C VAL A 48 -0.76 4.62 6.77
N ASP A 49 0.44 4.75 6.23
CA ASP A 49 0.72 5.62 5.09
C ASP A 49 0.88 4.81 3.80
N PHE A 50 0.37 5.38 2.71
CA PHE A 50 0.52 4.85 1.36
C PHE A 50 1.22 5.89 0.49
N TYR A 51 2.24 5.45 -0.25
CA TYR A 51 2.91 6.25 -1.27
C TYR A 51 2.73 5.61 -2.63
N ASN A 52 2.25 6.37 -3.61
CA ASN A 52 2.24 6.00 -5.03
C ASN A 52 3.35 6.77 -5.76
N ASN A 53 4.22 6.05 -6.49
CA ASN A 53 5.40 6.65 -7.11
C ASN A 53 5.10 7.57 -8.31
N ALA A 54 4.16 7.18 -9.16
CA ALA A 54 3.83 7.90 -10.38
C ALA A 54 2.33 7.78 -10.71
N GLY A 55 1.80 8.81 -11.38
CA GLY A 55 0.40 8.87 -11.78
C GLY A 55 -0.57 8.85 -10.59
N SER A 56 -1.76 8.34 -10.87
CA SER A 56 -2.85 8.15 -9.91
C SER A 56 -3.33 6.70 -9.95
N VAL A 57 -3.85 6.22 -8.83
CA VAL A 57 -4.36 4.86 -8.67
C VAL A 57 -5.44 4.85 -7.60
N ASN A 58 -6.43 3.97 -7.73
CA ASN A 58 -7.37 3.69 -6.65
C ASN A 58 -6.82 2.52 -5.83
N LEU A 59 -6.78 2.69 -4.51
CA LEU A 59 -6.38 1.64 -3.58
C LEU A 59 -7.60 1.17 -2.78
N ILE A 60 -7.81 -0.14 -2.78
CA ILE A 60 -8.81 -0.80 -1.95
C ILE A 60 -8.06 -1.59 -0.88
N ALA A 61 -8.41 -1.38 0.39
CA ALA A 61 -7.76 -2.03 1.52
C ALA A 61 -8.79 -2.66 2.46
N ASP A 62 -8.63 -3.95 2.71
CA ASP A 62 -9.42 -4.73 3.65
C ASP A 62 -8.51 -5.26 4.77
N ILE A 63 -9.01 -5.27 6.00
CA ILE A 63 -8.29 -5.80 7.16
C ILE A 63 -8.71 -7.25 7.38
N THR A 64 -7.79 -8.19 7.14
CA THR A 64 -8.03 -9.63 7.35
C THR A 64 -7.69 -10.09 8.77
N GLY A 65 -6.95 -9.30 9.55
CA GLY A 65 -6.58 -9.59 10.94
C GLY A 65 -5.56 -8.62 11.49
N TYR A 66 -5.18 -8.80 12.76
CA TYR A 66 -4.15 -8.03 13.44
C TYR A 66 -3.35 -8.92 14.38
N TYR A 67 -2.08 -8.56 14.59
CA TYR A 67 -1.22 -9.17 15.61
C TYR A 67 -1.14 -8.23 16.81
N THR A 68 -1.23 -8.77 18.01
CA THR A 68 -0.93 -8.05 19.25
C THR A 68 0.35 -8.63 19.84
N GLY A 69 1.26 -7.76 20.30
CA GLY A 69 2.39 -8.20 21.10
C GLY A 69 1.91 -8.65 22.49
N SER A 70 2.50 -9.73 22.99
CA SER A 70 2.48 -10.09 24.42
C SER A 70 3.58 -9.34 25.15
#